data_AF-A0A7E4UU24-F1
#
_entry.id   AF-A0A7E4UU24-F1
#
_cell.length_a   1.000
_cell.length_b   1.000
_cell.length_c   1.000
_cell.angle_alpha   90.00
_cell.angle_beta   90.00
_cell.angle_gamma   90.00
#
_symmetry.space_group_name_H-M   'P 1'
#
loop_
_entity.id
_entity.type
_entity.pdbx_description
1 polymer ?
#
loop_
_entity_poly.entity_id
_entity_poly.type
_entity_poly.pdbx_seq_one_letter_code
_entity_poly.pdbx_strand_id
1 'polypeptide(L)'
;MPEQIFEAVDYIGPVVVAAIFAAVLFLLSFCVINWLCIFRTDDVTAFEKLGARYNVKLGVHSLSEVKRGGYISTYALQQEELVRKNTHSYAHA
;
A
#
# COMPACT_ATOMS: atom_id res chain seq x y z
N MET A 1 -5.06 47.82 -15.31
CA MET A 1 -4.15 47.20 -14.32
C MET A 1 -2.87 46.89 -15.07
N PRO A 2 -1.67 47.07 -14.50
CA PRO A 2 -0.44 46.70 -15.18
C PRO A 2 -0.46 45.20 -15.53
N GLU A 3 -0.07 44.86 -16.76
CA GLU A 3 0.03 43.48 -17.22
C GLU A 3 1.11 42.76 -16.41
N GLN A 4 0.75 41.65 -15.74
CA GLN A 4 1.70 40.86 -14.99
C GLN A 4 2.50 39.97 -15.96
N ILE A 5 3.82 40.19 -16.02
CA ILE A 5 4.74 39.36 -16.81
C ILE A 5 5.13 38.18 -15.92
N PHE A 6 4.60 37.01 -16.23
CA PHE A 6 4.95 35.77 -15.54
C PHE A 6 6.19 35.16 -16.17
N GLU A 7 7.15 34.80 -15.33
CA GLU A 7 8.31 34.03 -15.75
C GLU A 7 8.01 32.53 -15.68
N ALA A 8 8.77 31.72 -16.42
CA ALA A 8 8.56 30.27 -16.44
C ALA A 8 8.62 29.65 -15.03
N VAL A 9 9.40 30.25 -14.11
CA VAL A 9 9.55 29.80 -12.72
C VAL A 9 8.25 29.93 -11.91
N ASP A 10 7.41 30.91 -12.21
CA ASP A 10 6.14 31.13 -11.51
C ASP A 10 5.15 29.98 -11.75
N TYR A 11 5.29 29.29 -12.90
CA TYR A 11 4.48 28.12 -13.25
C TYR A 11 5.02 26.81 -12.67
N ILE A 12 6.27 26.78 -12.18
CA ILE A 12 6.89 25.57 -11.60
C ILE A 12 6.46 25.39 -10.15
N GLY A 13 6.04 26.46 -9.45
CA GLY A 13 5.58 26.42 -8.06
C GLY A 13 4.58 25.29 -7.76
N PRO A 14 3.46 25.17 -8.49
CA PRO A 14 2.51 24.06 -8.31
C PRO A 14 3.13 22.67 -8.50
N VAL A 15 4.07 22.53 -9.43
CA VAL A 15 4.76 21.26 -9.70
C VAL A 15 5.64 20.86 -8.52
N VAL A 16 6.39 21.83 -7.94
CA VAL A 16 7.22 21.58 -6.76
C VAL A 16 6.35 21.19 -5.56
N VAL A 17 5.25 21.91 -5.34
CA VAL A 17 4.32 21.61 -4.24
C VAL A 17 3.74 20.20 -4.39
N ALA A 18 3.30 19.83 -5.59
CA ALA A 18 2.81 18.48 -5.87
C ALA A 18 3.88 17.40 -5.65
N ALA A 19 5.13 17.67 -6.06
CA ALA A 19 6.25 16.75 -5.83
C ALA A 19 6.56 16.57 -4.34
N ILE A 20 6.58 17.66 -3.57
CA ILE A 20 6.79 17.61 -2.11
C ILE A 20 5.65 16.85 -1.44
N PHE A 21 4.39 17.12 -1.81
CA PHE A 21 3.24 16.41 -1.27
C PHE A 21 3.32 14.90 -1.54
N ALA A 22 3.63 14.52 -2.78
CA ALA A 22 3.82 13.12 -3.16
C ALA A 22 4.97 12.46 -2.37
N ALA A 23 6.09 13.17 -2.19
CA ALA A 23 7.21 12.69 -1.40
C ALA A 23 6.83 12.47 0.07
N VAL A 24 6.08 13.40 0.68
CA VAL A 24 5.58 13.27 2.05
C VAL A 24 4.63 12.08 2.18
N LEU A 25 3.66 11.93 1.27
CA LEU A 25 2.76 10.76 1.27
C LEU A 25 3.53 9.45 1.12
N PHE A 26 4.54 9.43 0.24
CA PHE A 26 5.39 8.26 0.07
C PHE A 26 6.15 7.92 1.36
N LEU A 27 6.76 8.91 2.02
CA LEU A 27 7.46 8.72 3.29
C LEU A 27 6.53 8.27 4.41
N LEU A 28 5.33 8.85 4.52
CA LEU A 28 4.34 8.42 5.50
C LEU A 28 3.88 6.98 5.25
N SER A 29 3.60 6.62 4.00
CA SER A 29 3.21 5.26 3.63
C SER A 29 4.32 4.25 3.89
N PHE A 30 5.54 4.56 3.44
CA PHE A 30 6.67 3.64 3.51
C PHE A 30 7.29 3.54 4.91
N CYS A 31 7.47 4.66 5.62
CA CYS A 31 8.12 4.70 6.93
C CYS A 31 7.14 4.56 8.09
N VAL A 32 5.96 5.16 8.02
CA VAL A 32 5.01 5.16 9.14
C VAL A 32 4.08 3.97 9.03
N ILE A 33 3.30 3.87 7.96
CA ILE A 33 2.28 2.81 7.86
C ILE A 33 2.94 1.44 7.79
N ASN A 34 3.90 1.27 6.87
CA ASN A 34 4.51 -0.03 6.59
C ASN A 34 5.47 -0.55 7.69
N TRP A 35 5.99 0.30 8.59
CA TRP A 35 6.83 -0.14 9.72
C TRP A 35 6.20 0.01 11.11
N LEU A 36 5.39 1.06 11.36
CA LEU A 36 4.79 1.31 12.68
C LEU A 36 3.36 0.76 12.80
N CYS A 37 2.58 0.74 11.71
CA CYS A 37 1.16 0.40 11.77
C CYS A 37 0.83 -1.03 11.31
N ILE A 38 1.77 -1.78 10.73
CA ILE A 38 1.59 -3.18 10.33
C ILE A 38 1.94 -4.08 11.52
N PHE A 39 0.98 -4.86 12.00
CA PHE A 39 1.23 -5.94 12.95
C PHE A 39 1.57 -7.24 12.23
N ARG A 40 2.18 -8.19 12.97
CA ARG A 40 2.53 -9.53 12.46
C ARG A 40 1.33 -10.38 12.01
N THR A 41 0.13 -9.98 12.40
CA THR A 41 -1.13 -10.65 12.06
C THR A 41 -1.76 -10.08 10.80
N ASP A 42 -1.26 -8.94 10.31
CA ASP A 42 -1.78 -8.28 9.12
C ASP A 42 -1.18 -8.88 7.85
N ASP A 43 -1.83 -8.59 6.74
CA ASP A 43 -1.39 -9.02 5.42
C ASP A 43 -0.03 -8.44 5.04
N VAL A 44 0.78 -9.27 4.36
CA VAL A 44 2.07 -8.85 3.83
C VAL A 44 1.88 -7.71 2.84
N THR A 45 2.57 -6.60 3.08
CA THR A 45 2.39 -5.39 2.27
C THR A 45 3.00 -5.54 0.88
N ALA A 46 2.55 -4.69 -0.05
CA ALA A 46 3.14 -4.64 -1.39
C ALA A 46 4.64 -4.30 -1.35
N PHE A 47 5.07 -3.46 -0.40
CA PHE A 47 6.47 -3.12 -0.19
C PHE A 47 7.29 -4.32 0.30
N GLU A 48 6.77 -5.12 1.22
CA GLU A 48 7.42 -6.34 1.68
C GLU A 48 7.54 -7.38 0.56
N LYS A 49 6.50 -7.55 -0.27
CA LYS A 49 6.54 -8.43 -1.46
C LYS A 49 7.57 -7.97 -2.48
N LEU A 50 7.66 -6.65 -2.71
CA LEU A 50 8.67 -6.08 -3.60
C LEU A 50 10.09 -6.29 -3.04
N GLY A 51 10.29 -5.99 -1.76
CA GLY A 51 11.57 -6.20 -1.06
C GLY A 51 12.03 -7.64 -1.10
N ALA A 52 11.11 -8.59 -0.94
CA ALA A 52 11.42 -10.02 -1.03
C ALA A 52 11.94 -10.45 -2.40
N ARG A 53 11.50 -9.80 -3.50
CA ARG A 53 12.06 -10.05 -4.85
C ARG A 53 13.50 -9.59 -4.96
N TYR A 54 13.85 -8.49 -4.30
CA TYR A 54 15.20 -7.94 -4.27
C TYR A 54 16.05 -8.44 -3.08
N ASN A 55 15.55 -9.40 -2.29
CA ASN A 55 16.17 -9.86 -1.04
C ASN A 55 16.42 -8.76 0.01
N VAL A 56 15.63 -7.69 -0.01
CA VAL A 56 15.72 -6.59 0.95
C VAL A 56 14.54 -6.64 1.90
N LYS A 57 14.81 -6.59 3.22
CA LYS A 57 13.76 -6.52 4.23
C LYS A 57 13.17 -5.10 4.25
N LEU A 58 11.98 -4.95 3.70
CA LEU A 58 11.27 -3.66 3.59
C LEU A 58 10.10 -3.53 4.59
N GLY A 59 10.02 -4.36 5.63
CA GLY A 59 8.91 -4.33 6.58
C GLY A 59 9.19 -5.08 7.87
N VAL A 60 8.14 -5.31 8.66
CA VAL A 60 8.21 -5.99 9.96
C VAL A 60 8.44 -7.49 9.76
N HIS A 61 7.81 -8.09 8.75
CA HIS A 61 7.88 -9.52 8.46
C HIS A 61 9.27 -9.95 7.99
N SER A 62 9.63 -11.20 8.28
CA SER A 62 10.91 -11.75 7.85
C SER A 62 10.89 -12.11 6.35
N LEU A 63 12.03 -12.02 5.67
CA LEU A 63 12.13 -12.38 4.24
C LEU A 63 11.72 -13.83 3.96
N SER A 64 12.03 -14.75 4.88
CA SER A 64 11.62 -16.15 4.82
C SER A 64 10.10 -16.30 4.85
N GLU A 65 9.42 -15.51 5.68
CA GLU A 65 7.98 -15.57 5.88
C GLU A 65 7.22 -14.98 4.69
N VAL A 66 7.71 -13.85 4.17
CA VAL A 66 7.17 -13.24 2.94
C VAL A 66 7.34 -14.18 1.74
N LYS A 67 8.52 -14.81 1.59
CA LYS A 67 8.79 -15.76 0.49
C LYS A 67 7.99 -17.05 0.59
N ARG A 68 7.61 -17.46 1.80
CA ARG A 68 6.75 -18.64 2.03
C ARG A 68 5.29 -18.40 1.60
N GLY A 69 4.94 -17.18 1.20
CA GLY A 69 3.59 -16.79 0.81
C GLY A 69 2.82 -16.05 1.89
N GLY A 70 3.45 -15.70 3.01
CA GLY A 70 2.80 -15.00 4.13
C GLY A 70 1.71 -15.83 4.82
N TYR A 71 0.91 -15.15 5.63
CA TYR A 71 -0.34 -15.67 6.18
C TYR A 71 -1.48 -15.48 5.17
N ILE A 72 -2.49 -16.37 5.19
CA ILE A 72 -3.69 -16.18 4.37
C ILE A 72 -4.43 -14.94 4.89
N SER A 73 -4.75 -14.02 3.98
CA SER A 73 -5.52 -12.82 4.30
C SER A 73 -6.84 -13.17 4.97
N THR A 74 -7.09 -12.58 6.14
CA THR A 74 -8.37 -12.69 6.86
C THR A 74 -9.52 -12.24 5.97
N TYR A 75 -9.31 -11.25 5.10
CA TYR A 75 -10.31 -10.82 4.11
C TYR A 75 -10.57 -11.88 3.05
N ALA A 76 -9.53 -12.55 2.55
CA ALA A 76 -9.70 -13.62 1.58
C ALA A 76 -10.51 -14.79 2.18
N LEU A 77 -10.20 -15.18 3.42
CA LEU A 77 -10.97 -16.19 4.16
C LEU A 77 -12.44 -15.76 4.34
N GLN A 78 -12.68 -14.50 4.72
CA GLN A 78 -14.03 -13.96 4.87
C GLN A 78 -14.80 -13.95 3.55
N GLN A 79 -14.13 -13.63 2.43
CA GLN A 79 -14.75 -13.68 1.11
C GLN A 79 -15.10 -15.12 0.71
N GLU A 80 -14.20 -16.08 0.92
CA GLU A 80 -14.49 -17.50 0.66
C GLU A 80 -15.68 -18.01 1.49
N GLU A 81 -15.74 -17.64 2.77
CA GLU A 81 -16.88 -17.98 3.63
C GLU A 81 -18.19 -17.35 3.14
N LEU A 82 -18.16 -16.09 2.70
CA LEU A 82 -19.32 -15.39 2.14
C LEU A 82 -19.80 -16.06 0.85
N VAL A 83 -18.88 -16.39 -0.06
CA VAL A 83 -19.18 -17.10 -1.31
C VAL A 83 -19.79 -18.47 -0.99
N ARG A 84 -19.19 -19.22 -0.06
CA ARG A 84 -19.69 -20.53 0.36
C ARG A 84 -21.10 -20.45 0.94
N LYS A 85 -21.39 -19.46 1.79
CA LYS A 85 -22.74 -19.24 2.33
C LYS A 85 -23.75 -18.87 1.24
N ASN A 86 -23.37 -18.01 0.29
CA ASN A 86 -24.21 -17.68 -0.85
C ASN A 86 -24.51 -18.91 -1.72
N THR A 87 -23.49 -19.70 -2.08
CA THR A 87 -23.68 -20.94 -2.87
C THR A 87 -24.59 -21.94 -2.16
N HIS A 88 -24.44 -22.13 -0.84
CA HIS A 88 -25.35 -22.98 -0.08
C HIS A 88 -26.78 -22.43 -0.03
N SER A 89 -26.95 -21.10 0.02
CA SER A 89 -28.28 -20.48 -0.03
C SER A 89 -29.00 -20.74 -1.35
N TYR A 90 -28.28 -20.80 -2.48
CA TYR A 90 -28.88 -21.10 -3.79
C TYR A 90 -29.11 -22.60 -4.05
N ALA A 91 -28.48 -23.48 -3.27
CA ALA A 91 -28.65 -24.93 -3.40
C ALA A 91 -29.91 -25.47 -2.69
N HIS A 92 -30.60 -24.64 -1.89
CA HIS A 92 -31.79 -25.00 -1.12
C HIS A 92 -33.08 -24.28 -1.57
N ALA A 93 -33.05 -23.57 -2.71
CA ALA A 93 -34.21 -22.92 -3.34
C ALA A 93 -34.63 -23.68 -4.61
#